data_AF-A0A9E2V6R3-F1
#
_entry.id   AF-A0A9E2V6R3-F1
#
_cell.length_a   1.000
_cell.length_b   1.000
_cell.length_c   1.000
_cell.angle_alpha   90.00
_cell.angle_beta   90.00
_cell.angle_gamma   90.00
#
_symmetry.space_group_name_H-M   'P 1'
#
loop_
_entity.id
_entity.type
_entity.pdbx_description
1 polymer ?
#
loop_
_entity_poly.entity_id
_entity_poly.type
_entity_poly.pdbx_seq_one_letter_code
_entity_poly.pdbx_strand_id
1 'polypeptide(L)' 'KIKAIAEQVKTGKGITNSLRESKIFPPLVLHMVLTGEETGALDDMLAEITSYYEREIDYTVSRMS' A
#
# COMPACT_ATOMS: atom_id res chain seq x y z
N LYS A 1 10.52 7.29 -8.26
CA LYS A 1 9.36 7.54 -7.37
C LYS A 1 9.45 6.73 -6.07
N ILE A 2 9.62 5.40 -6.09
CA ILE A 2 9.73 4.59 -4.86
C ILE A 2 10.95 4.94 -3.98
N LYS A 3 12.12 5.22 -4.56
CA LYS A 3 13.30 5.67 -3.77
C LYS A 3 13.03 6.94 -2.95
N ALA A 4 12.23 7.87 -3.48
CA ALA A 4 11.89 9.10 -2.78
C ALA A 4 10.96 8.83 -1.57
N ILE A 5 10.08 7.83 -1.68
CA ILE A 5 9.23 7.38 -0.58
C ILE A 5 10.11 6.80 0.54
N ALA A 6 11.03 5.91 0.20
CA ALA A 6 11.94 5.31 1.18
C ALA A 6 12.80 6.34 1.93
N GLU A 7 13.29 7.38 1.24
CA GLU A 7 14.04 8.46 1.89
C GLU A 7 13.16 9.35 2.79
N GLN A 8 11.93 9.67 2.38
CA GLN A 8 11.00 10.42 3.24
C GLN A 8 10.69 9.66 4.54
N VAL A 9 10.55 8.34 4.46
CA VAL A 9 10.31 7.47 5.63
C VAL A 9 11.51 7.46 6.57
N LYS A 10 12.73 7.37 6.03
CA LYS A 10 13.96 7.46 6.84
C LYS A 10 14.11 8.81 7.55
N THR A 11 13.59 9.89 6.97
CA THR A 11 13.58 11.22 7.60
C THR A 11 12.49 11.40 8.66
N GLY A 12 11.73 10.35 8.98
CA GLY A 12 10.65 10.38 10.00
C GLY A 12 9.32 10.89 9.48
N LYS A 13 9.16 11.05 8.16
CA LYS A 13 7.87 11.38 7.55
C LYS A 13 7.04 10.11 7.44
N GLY A 14 5.78 10.18 7.85
CA GLY A 14 4.90 9.02 7.86
C GLY A 14 4.76 8.38 6.47
N ILE A 15 4.83 7.04 6.42
CA ILE A 15 4.81 6.21 5.22
C ILE A 15 3.55 6.47 4.40
N THR A 16 2.40 6.61 5.08
CA THR A 16 1.12 6.90 4.43
C THR A 16 1.14 8.20 3.63
N ASN A 17 1.76 9.25 4.18
CA ASN A 17 1.81 10.56 3.52
C ASN A 17 2.69 10.50 2.27
N SER A 18 3.83 9.81 2.35
CA SER A 18 4.72 9.61 1.21
C SER A 18 4.08 8.77 0.10
N LEU A 19 3.31 7.73 0.46
CA LEU A 19 2.56 6.92 -0.50
C LEU A 19 1.42 7.73 -1.14
N ARG A 20 0.70 8.55 -0.36
CA ARG A 20 -0.38 9.41 -0.86
C ARG A 20 0.14 10.45 -1.88
N GLU A 21 1.29 11.06 -1.61
CA GLU A 21 1.95 12.00 -2.53
C GLU A 21 2.35 11.35 -3.87
N SER A 22 2.62 10.04 -3.87
CA SER A 22 3.02 9.32 -5.08
C SER A 22 1.89 9.22 -6.12
N LYS A 23 0.62 9.26 -5.69
CA LYS A 23 -0.59 9.06 -6.50
C LYS A 23 -0.61 7.75 -7.32
N ILE A 24 0.20 6.76 -6.92
CA ILE A 24 0.27 5.45 -7.57
C ILE A 24 -0.72 4.47 -6.94
N PHE A 25 -0.99 4.64 -5.64
CA PHE A 25 -1.74 3.68 -4.85
C PHE A 25 -3.23 4.07 -4.73
N PRO A 26 -4.15 3.12 -4.92
CA PRO A 26 -5.58 3.33 -4.69
C PRO A 26 -5.90 3.72 -3.24
N PRO A 27 -7.07 4.35 -3.00
CA PRO A 27 -7.50 4.74 -1.65
C PRO A 27 -7.50 3.59 -0.63
N LEU A 28 -7.87 2.38 -1.05
CA LEU A 28 -7.90 1.20 -0.18
C LEU A 28 -6.50 0.86 0.36
N VAL A 29 -5.48 0.85 -0.50
CA VAL A 29 -4.09 0.58 -0.12
C VAL A 29 -3.58 1.65 0.84
N LEU A 30 -3.91 2.93 0.58
CA LEU A 30 -3.54 4.03 1.48
C LEU A 30 -4.18 3.89 2.86
N HIS A 31 -5.41 3.37 2.94
CA HIS A 31 -6.10 3.13 4.21
C HIS A 31 -5.45 1.99 5.00
N MET A 32 -5.13 0.87 4.34
CA MET A 32 -4.46 -0.26 4.99
C MET A 32 -3.06 0.11 5.50
N VAL A 33 -2.31 0.89 4.74
CA VAL A 33 -0.99 1.39 5.19
C VAL A 33 -1.13 2.35 6.36
N LEU A 34 -2.15 3.22 6.37
CA LEU A 34 -2.43 4.09 7.52
C LEU A 34 -2.71 3.27 8.79
N THR A 35 -3.57 2.26 8.69
CA THR A 35 -3.88 1.38 9.82
C THR A 35 -2.64 0.62 10.29
N GLY A 36 -1.82 0.11 9.36
CA GLY A 36 -0.57 -0.58 9.69
C GLY A 36 0.45 0.34 10.36
N GLU A 37 0.53 1.60 9.92
CA GLU A 37 1.39 2.62 10.50
C GLU A 37 0.96 3.02 11.93
N GLU A 38 -0.34 3.17 12.18
CA GLU A 38 -0.90 3.51 13.50
C GLU A 38 -0.80 2.35 14.51
N THR A 39 -0.92 1.12 14.03
CA THR A 39 -0.90 -0.10 14.88
C THR A 39 0.48 -0.74 15.01
N GLY A 40 1.45 -0.30 14.21
CA GLY A 40 2.77 -0.93 14.10
C GLY A 40 2.76 -2.24 13.31
N ALA A 41 1.64 -2.63 12.71
CA ALA A 41 1.47 -3.85 11.92
C ALA A 41 1.62 -3.61 10.41
N LEU A 42 2.54 -2.72 10.01
CA LEU A 42 2.71 -2.34 8.61
C LEU A 42 3.08 -3.54 7.72
N ASP A 43 3.97 -4.40 8.19
CA ASP A 43 4.41 -5.58 7.43
C ASP A 43 3.23 -6.52 7.12
N ASP A 44 2.36 -6.75 8.11
CA ASP A 44 1.15 -7.55 7.96
C ASP A 44 0.16 -6.90 6.98
N MET A 45 -0.03 -5.57 7.09
CA MET A 45 -0.92 -4.85 6.16
C MET A 45 -0.39 -4.87 4.73
N LEU A 46 0.92 -4.77 4.52
CA LEU A 46 1.54 -4.87 3.20
C LEU A 46 1.38 -6.28 2.60
N ALA A 47 1.51 -7.33 3.41
CA ALA A 47 1.24 -8.70 2.98
C ALA A 47 -0.22 -8.88 2.53
N GLU A 48 -1.18 -8.36 3.30
CA GLU A 48 -2.60 -8.43 2.94
C GLU A 48 -2.92 -7.64 1.67
N ILE A 49 -2.25 -6.48 1.45
CA ILE A 49 -2.37 -5.72 0.20
C ILE A 49 -1.96 -6.58 -1.00
N THR A 50 -0.84 -7.31 -0.90
CA THR A 50 -0.39 -8.20 -1.98
C THR A 50 -1.43 -9.29 -2.27
N SER A 51 -1.91 -9.98 -1.24
CA SER A 51 -2.94 -11.02 -1.40
C SER A 51 -4.26 -10.46 -1.95
N TYR A 52 -4.63 -9.23 -1.58
CA TYR A 52 -5.80 -8.56 -2.15
C TYR A 52 -5.63 -8.31 -3.66
N TYR A 53 -4.48 -7.80 -4.09
CA TYR A 53 -4.22 -7.56 -5.52
C TYR A 53 -4.20 -8.84 -6.35
N GLU A 54 -3.63 -9.92 -5.82
CA GLU A 54 -3.65 -11.23 -6.48
C GLU A 54 -5.09 -11.70 -6.71
N ARG A 55 -5.92 -11.63 -5.65
CA ARG A 55 -7.34 -11.98 -5.76
C ARG A 55 -8.07 -11.09 -6.77
N GLU A 56 -7.88 -9.77 -6.74
CA GLU A 56 -8.53 -8.86 -7.70
C GLU A 56 -8.14 -9.13 -9.15
N ILE A 57 -6.87 -9.47 -9.39
CA ILE A 57 -6.39 -9.86 -10.72
C ILE A 57 -7.07 -11.17 -11.14
N ASP A 58 -7.08 -12.20 -10.29
CA ASP A 58 -7.72 -13.49 -10.57
C ASP A 58 -9.23 -13.36 -10.83
N TYR A 59 -9.92 -12.55 -10.03
CA TYR A 59 -11.35 -12.25 -10.24
C TYR A 59 -11.61 -11.51 -11.55
N THR A 60 -10.73 -10.59 -11.94
CA THR A 60 -10.85 -9.85 -13.19
C THR A 60 -10.60 -10.76 -14.39
N VAL A 61 -9.57 -11.60 -14.35
CA VAL A 61 -9.25 -12.59 -15.40
C VAL A 61 -10.37 -13.61 -15.56
N SER A 62 -10.90 -14.12 -14.44
CA SER A 62 -12.00 -15.10 -14.44
C SER A 62 -13.31 -14.53 -14.99
N ARG A 63 -13.53 -13.21 -14.86
CA ARG A 63 -14.71 -12.52 -15.43
C ARG A 63 -14.59 -12.17 -16.91
N MET A 64 -13.38 -12.20 -17.45
CA MET A 64 -13.10 -11.94 -18.87
C MET A 64 -13.02 -13.22 -19.71
N SER A 65 -13.03 -14.38 -19.07
CA SER A 65 -13.04 -15.71 -19.67
C SER A 65 -14.46 -16.26 -19.74
#